data_AF-A0A2D6LUD5-F1
#
_entry.id   AF-A0A2D6LUD5-F1
#
_cell.length_a   1.000
_cell.length_b   1.000
_cell.length_c   1.000
_cell.angle_alpha   90.00
_cell.angle_beta   90.00
_cell.angle_gamma   90.00
#
_symmetry.space_group_name_H-M   'P 1'
#
loop_
_entity.id
_entity.type
_entity.pdbx_description
1 polymer ?
#
loop_
_entity_poly.entity_id
_entity_poly.type
_entity_poly.pdbx_seq_one_letter_code
_entity_poly.pdbx_strand_id
1 'polypeptide(L)'
;MIKLDELFEMWKKDCQIDENNLDGATIQNAKLHSKYLEIHSMTKLQLKRKELEFKVLLKDKWLWYNGKMSQEEIAAKGWSYDPLNGLKILKGEMDYYYDSDKEIQDAQAKIEYLKEMVDTTKEIIDTIKWRHQSIKNMIEWRKFTSGV
;
A
#
# COMPACT_ATOMS: atom_id res chain seq x y z
N MET A 1 4.08 11.62 0.13
CA MET A 1 3.87 10.17 0.32
C MET A 1 4.95 9.50 -0.50
N ILE A 2 5.75 8.64 0.13
CA ILE A 2 6.82 7.91 -0.56
C ILE A 2 6.17 7.03 -1.62
N LYS A 3 6.71 7.03 -2.83
CA LYS A 3 6.26 6.14 -3.91
C LYS A 3 6.92 4.77 -3.76
N LEU A 4 6.28 3.73 -4.29
CA LEU A 4 6.80 2.37 -4.32
C LEU A 4 8.21 2.29 -4.95
N ASP A 5 8.45 3.01 -6.06
CA ASP A 5 9.78 3.07 -6.69
C ASP A 5 10.84 3.69 -5.75
N GLU A 6 10.46 4.73 -5.00
CA GLU A 6 11.34 5.36 -4.02
C GLU A 6 11.62 4.41 -2.84
N LEU A 7 10.61 3.64 -2.41
CA LEU A 7 10.76 2.61 -1.38
C LEU A 7 11.76 1.53 -1.82
N PHE A 8 11.68 1.07 -3.06
CA PHE A 8 12.62 0.09 -3.61
C PHE A 8 14.05 0.64 -3.70
N GLU A 9 14.23 1.89 -4.16
CA GLU A 9 15.54 2.52 -4.21
C GLU A 9 16.14 2.76 -2.81
N MET A 10 15.31 3.07 -1.82
CA MET A 10 15.73 3.13 -0.42
C MET A 10 16.18 1.75 0.08
N TRP A 11 15.38 0.71 -0.18
CA TRP A 11 15.67 -0.63 0.29
C TRP A 11 16.93 -1.22 -0.34
N LYS A 12 17.13 -1.00 -1.65
CA LYS A 12 18.33 -1.43 -2.39
C LYS A 12 19.64 -0.90 -1.79
N LYS A 13 19.59 0.28 -1.16
CA LYS A 13 20.74 0.87 -0.45
C LYS A 13 20.85 0.30 0.96
N ASP A 14 19.74 0.25 1.69
CA ASP A 14 19.71 -0.15 3.10
C ASP A 14 19.95 -1.66 3.31
N CYS A 15 19.65 -2.51 2.33
CA CYS A 15 19.80 -3.95 2.44
C CYS A 15 21.25 -4.44 2.41
N GLN A 16 22.19 -3.59 1.97
CA GLN A 16 23.61 -3.96 1.83
C GLN A 16 24.25 -4.21 3.19
N ILE A 17 25.02 -5.29 3.31
CA ILE A 17 25.82 -5.61 4.50
C ILE A 17 27.28 -5.30 4.20
N ASP A 18 27.90 -4.41 4.98
CA ASP A 18 29.33 -4.18 4.92
C ASP A 18 30.06 -5.37 5.54
N GLU A 19 30.68 -6.18 4.67
CA GLU A 19 31.44 -7.35 5.08
C GLU A 19 32.63 -6.97 5.98
N ASN A 20 33.23 -5.80 5.84
CA ASN A 20 34.38 -5.41 6.66
C ASN A 20 33.98 -4.91 8.06
N ASN A 21 32.69 -4.69 8.30
CA ASN A 21 32.16 -4.09 9.54
C ASN A 21 30.85 -4.76 10.00
N LEU A 22 30.93 -6.06 10.29
CA LEU A 22 29.77 -6.89 10.65
C LEU A 22 29.16 -6.52 12.03
N ASP A 23 29.98 -6.03 12.95
CA ASP A 23 29.57 -5.48 14.23
C ASP A 23 28.78 -4.18 14.07
N GLY A 24 29.27 -3.24 13.25
CA GLY A 24 28.55 -2.03 12.88
C GLY A 24 27.23 -2.32 12.15
N ALA A 25 27.21 -3.32 11.26
CA ALA A 25 26.00 -3.75 10.56
C ALA A 25 24.90 -4.25 11.52
N THR A 26 25.28 -4.86 12.65
CA THR A 26 24.32 -5.31 13.68
C THR A 26 23.65 -4.13 14.37
N ILE A 27 24.41 -3.09 14.72
CA ILE A 27 23.88 -1.85 15.33
C ILE A 27 22.96 -1.11 14.36
N GLN A 28 23.30 -1.10 13.07
CA GLN A 28 22.46 -0.48 12.04
C GLN A 28 21.10 -1.18 11.89
N ASN A 29 20.99 -2.46 12.22
CA ASN A 29 19.75 -3.23 12.05
C ASN A 29 18.57 -2.63 12.82
N ALA A 30 18.79 -2.17 14.06
CA ALA A 30 17.75 -1.51 14.86
C ALA A 30 17.30 -0.17 14.24
N LYS A 31 18.24 0.59 13.67
CA LYS A 31 17.94 1.86 12.98
C LYS A 31 17.11 1.62 11.72
N LEU A 32 17.47 0.60 10.93
CA LEU A 32 16.70 0.21 9.75
C LEU A 32 15.30 -0.27 10.15
N HIS A 33 15.19 -1.11 11.18
CA HIS A 33 13.88 -1.57 11.67
C HIS A 33 12.99 -0.40 12.06
N SER A 34 13.51 0.58 12.82
CA SER A 34 12.77 1.78 13.20
C SER A 34 12.28 2.57 11.99
N LYS A 35 13.16 2.80 11.00
CA LYS A 35 12.86 3.54 9.77
C LYS A 35 11.71 2.89 8.98
N TYR A 36 11.80 1.59 8.70
CA TYR A 36 10.77 0.91 7.91
C TYR A 36 9.48 0.66 8.69
N LEU A 37 9.56 0.51 10.02
CA LEU A 37 8.38 0.42 10.88
C LEU A 37 7.54 1.71 10.86
N GLU A 38 8.19 2.87 10.83
CA GLU A 38 7.51 4.16 10.69
C GLU A 38 6.77 4.25 9.35
N ILE A 39 7.45 3.93 8.25
CA ILE A 39 6.86 3.93 6.89
C ILE A 39 5.67 2.96 6.84
N HIS A 40 5.83 1.74 7.35
CA HIS A 40 4.77 0.73 7.39
C HIS A 40 3.55 1.22 8.18
N SER A 41 3.77 1.77 9.37
CA SER A 41 2.71 2.29 10.24
C SER A 41 1.92 3.42 9.59
N MET A 42 2.63 4.37 8.98
CA MET A 42 2.00 5.50 8.28
C MET A 42 1.22 5.05 7.04
N THR A 43 1.78 4.13 6.25
CA THR A 43 1.13 3.59 5.06
C THR A 43 -0.15 2.82 5.45
N LYS A 44 -0.10 2.01 6.51
CA LYS A 44 -1.26 1.27 7.01
C LYS A 44 -2.39 2.18 7.48
N LEU A 45 -2.07 3.29 8.15
CA LEU A 45 -3.07 4.28 8.55
C LEU A 45 -3.72 4.96 7.34
N GLN A 46 -2.92 5.28 6.31
CA GLN A 46 -3.40 5.87 5.07
C GLN A 46 -4.28 4.92 4.26
N LEU A 47 -3.88 3.65 4.16
CA LEU A 47 -4.70 2.59 3.58
C LEU A 47 -6.06 2.56 4.29
N LYS A 48 -6.06 2.54 5.62
CA LYS A 48 -7.30 2.49 6.39
C LYS A 48 -8.21 3.68 6.11
N ARG A 49 -7.64 4.88 6.01
CA ARG A 49 -8.39 6.08 5.67
C ARG A 49 -9.02 5.98 4.29
N LYS A 50 -8.26 5.50 3.29
CA LYS A 50 -8.75 5.34 1.91
C LYS A 50 -9.84 4.27 1.79
N GLU A 51 -9.74 3.17 2.52
CA GLU A 51 -10.82 2.17 2.60
C GLU A 51 -12.12 2.77 3.14
N LEU A 52 -12.05 3.65 4.15
CA LEU A 52 -13.22 4.31 4.72
C LEU A 52 -13.83 5.32 3.74
N GLU A 53 -12.99 6.15 3.10
CA GLU A 53 -13.41 7.08 2.05
C GLU A 53 -14.08 6.32 0.89
N PHE A 54 -13.55 5.16 0.50
CA PHE A 54 -14.11 4.34 -0.57
C PHE A 54 -15.50 3.76 -0.23
N LYS A 55 -15.75 3.37 1.02
CA LYS A 55 -17.09 2.95 1.45
C LYS A 55 -18.13 4.06 1.31
N VAL A 56 -17.72 5.31 1.59
CA VAL A 56 -18.58 6.48 1.38
C VAL A 56 -18.85 6.67 -0.11
N LEU A 57 -17.81 6.60 -0.95
CA LEU A 57 -17.96 6.69 -2.40
C LEU A 57 -18.92 5.64 -2.96
N LEU A 58 -18.79 4.38 -2.55
CA LEU A 58 -19.68 3.30 -2.98
C LEU A 58 -21.15 3.58 -2.62
N LYS A 59 -21.40 4.06 -1.39
CA LYS A 59 -22.75 4.44 -0.97
C LYS A 59 -23.29 5.59 -1.84
N ASP A 60 -22.47 6.60 -2.09
CA ASP A 60 -22.87 7.78 -2.85
C ASP A 60 -23.16 7.43 -4.31
N LYS A 61 -22.28 6.64 -4.94
CA LYS A 61 -22.52 6.09 -6.28
C LYS A 61 -23.77 5.23 -6.30
N TRP A 62 -24.00 4.43 -5.27
CA TRP A 62 -25.22 3.62 -5.18
C TRP A 62 -26.49 4.48 -5.13
N LEU A 63 -26.49 5.56 -4.34
CA LEU A 63 -27.61 6.51 -4.30
C LEU A 63 -27.81 7.17 -5.66
N TRP A 64 -26.72 7.59 -6.30
CA TRP A 64 -26.74 8.26 -7.60
C TRP A 64 -27.33 7.37 -8.70
N TYR A 65 -26.75 6.18 -8.88
CA TYR A 65 -27.18 5.18 -9.86
C TYR A 65 -28.62 4.67 -9.65
N ASN A 66 -29.14 4.71 -8.42
CA ASN A 66 -30.53 4.35 -8.11
C ASN A 66 -31.50 5.55 -8.13
N GLY A 67 -31.04 6.76 -8.49
CA GLY A 67 -31.87 7.97 -8.50
C GLY A 67 -32.35 8.42 -7.11
N LYS A 68 -31.64 8.02 -6.05
CA LYS A 68 -31.95 8.34 -4.65
C LYS A 68 -31.13 9.51 -4.10
N MET A 69 -30.26 10.09 -4.91
CA MET A 69 -29.45 11.26 -4.56
C MET A 69 -30.17 12.54 -5.00
N SER A 70 -30.10 13.60 -4.18
CA SER A 70 -30.72 14.89 -4.52
C SER A 70 -29.97 15.61 -5.64
N GLN A 71 -30.65 16.51 -6.36
CA GLN A 71 -30.02 17.30 -7.43
C GLN A 71 -28.88 18.19 -6.91
N GLU A 72 -28.99 18.70 -5.68
CA GLU A 72 -27.96 19.53 -5.03
C GLU A 72 -26.68 18.71 -4.76
N GLU A 73 -26.82 17.49 -4.25
CA GLU A 73 -25.69 16.59 -4.00
C GLU A 73 -24.99 16.14 -5.30
N ILE A 74 -25.78 15.85 -6.35
CA ILE A 74 -25.25 15.50 -7.68
C ILE A 74 -24.44 16.67 -8.24
N ALA A 75 -24.99 17.89 -8.17
CA ALA A 75 -24.30 19.10 -8.64
C ALA A 75 -23.02 19.38 -7.85
N ALA A 76 -23.05 19.23 -6.52
CA ALA A 76 -21.89 19.44 -5.65
C ALA A 76 -20.75 18.46 -5.95
N LYS A 77 -21.08 17.24 -6.38
CA LYS A 77 -20.11 16.20 -6.80
C LYS A 77 -19.69 16.31 -8.26
N GLY A 78 -20.34 17.17 -9.05
CA GLY A 78 -20.09 17.31 -10.48
C GLY A 78 -20.53 16.10 -11.31
N TRP A 79 -21.50 15.32 -10.83
CA TRP A 79 -22.00 14.13 -11.52
C TRP A 79 -23.14 14.49 -12.49
N SER A 80 -23.35 13.65 -13.50
CA SER A 80 -24.50 13.80 -14.43
C SER A 80 -25.81 13.55 -13.68
N TYR A 81 -26.87 14.31 -13.97
CA TYR A 81 -28.20 14.03 -13.43
C TYR A 81 -28.80 12.72 -13.96
N ASP A 82 -28.34 12.28 -15.14
CA ASP A 82 -28.70 11.01 -15.73
C ASP A 82 -27.49 10.07 -15.73
N PRO A 83 -27.31 9.22 -14.71
CA PRO A 83 -26.22 8.26 -14.63
C PRO A 83 -26.23 7.20 -15.74
N LEU A 84 -27.40 6.94 -16.35
CA LEU A 84 -27.60 5.83 -17.28
C LEU A 84 -27.84 6.32 -18.72
N ASN A 85 -27.76 7.63 -18.96
CA ASN A 85 -28.04 8.28 -20.24
C ASN A 85 -29.35 7.77 -20.89
N GLY A 86 -30.41 7.66 -20.08
CA GLY A 86 -31.75 7.27 -20.53
C GLY A 86 -31.97 5.76 -20.67
N LEU A 87 -30.97 4.92 -20.35
CA LEU A 87 -31.09 3.47 -20.41
C LEU A 87 -31.83 2.92 -19.17
N LYS A 88 -32.84 2.08 -19.41
CA LYS A 88 -33.45 1.26 -18.34
C LYS A 88 -32.64 -0.01 -18.16
N ILE A 89 -31.84 -0.04 -17.11
CA ILE A 89 -30.96 -1.16 -16.79
C ILE A 89 -31.63 -2.08 -15.78
N LEU A 90 -31.43 -3.39 -15.93
CA LEU A 90 -31.91 -4.39 -14.98
C LEU A 90 -31.02 -4.40 -13.74
N LYS A 91 -31.59 -4.68 -12.56
CA LYS A 91 -30.82 -4.75 -11.30
C LYS A 91 -29.60 -5.69 -11.36
N GLY A 92 -29.64 -6.74 -12.18
CA GLY A 92 -28.53 -7.69 -12.34
C GLY A 92 -27.38 -7.16 -13.20
N GLU A 93 -27.59 -6.10 -13.97
CA GLU A 93 -26.56 -5.48 -14.82
C GLU A 93 -25.84 -4.34 -14.09
N MET A 94 -26.27 -3.99 -12.88
CA MET A 94 -25.77 -2.82 -12.16
C MET A 94 -24.28 -2.95 -11.80
N ASP A 95 -23.82 -4.15 -11.51
CA ASP A 95 -22.43 -4.44 -11.17
C ASP A 95 -21.50 -4.02 -12.31
N TYR A 96 -21.91 -4.22 -13.57
CA TYR A 96 -21.15 -3.78 -14.74
C TYR A 96 -20.89 -2.27 -14.74
N TYR A 97 -21.86 -1.46 -14.29
CA TYR A 97 -21.73 -0.01 -14.23
C TYR A 97 -20.91 0.45 -13.03
N TYR A 98 -21.05 -0.21 -11.86
CA TYR A 98 -20.19 0.10 -10.71
C TYR A 98 -18.73 -0.25 -10.98
N ASP A 99 -18.47 -1.42 -11.57
CA ASP A 99 -17.12 -1.90 -11.85
C ASP A 99 -16.43 -1.09 -12.96
N SER A 100 -17.21 -0.46 -13.85
CA SER A 100 -16.70 0.43 -14.90
C SER A 100 -16.69 1.91 -14.51
N ASP A 101 -17.23 2.29 -13.34
CA ASP A 101 -17.23 3.67 -12.88
C ASP A 101 -15.81 4.16 -12.60
N LYS A 102 -15.40 5.22 -13.28
CA LYS A 102 -14.02 5.71 -13.25
C LYS A 102 -13.56 6.16 -11.87
N GLU A 103 -14.45 6.77 -11.08
CA GLU A 103 -14.09 7.19 -9.72
C GLU A 103 -13.93 5.99 -8.78
N ILE A 104 -14.79 4.97 -8.94
CA ILE A 104 -14.66 3.71 -8.19
C ILE A 104 -13.33 3.03 -8.54
N GLN A 105 -13.02 2.87 -9.83
CA GLN A 105 -11.77 2.26 -10.30
C GLN A 105 -10.54 3.02 -9.79
N ASP A 106 -10.54 4.36 -9.88
CA ASP A 106 -9.43 5.17 -9.42
C ASP A 106 -9.23 5.11 -7.91
N ALA A 107 -10.32 5.00 -7.14
CA ALA A 107 -10.26 4.80 -5.69
C ALA A 107 -9.74 3.40 -5.32
N GLN A 108 -10.22 2.36 -6.01
CA GLN A 108 -9.74 0.98 -5.84
C GLN A 108 -8.27 0.85 -6.18
N ALA A 109 -7.81 1.42 -7.30
CA ALA A 109 -6.41 1.40 -7.70
C ALA A 109 -5.50 2.04 -6.64
N LYS A 110 -5.93 3.16 -6.02
CA LYS A 110 -5.19 3.79 -4.92
C LYS A 110 -5.16 2.92 -3.66
N ILE A 111 -6.24 2.23 -3.35
CA ILE A 111 -6.28 1.28 -2.21
C ILE A 111 -5.33 0.12 -2.48
N GLU A 112 -5.36 -0.46 -3.67
CA GLU A 112 -4.52 -1.60 -4.03
C GLU A 112 -3.03 -1.24 -4.00
N TYR A 113 -2.69 -0.06 -4.52
CA TYR A 113 -1.34 0.49 -4.40
C TYR A 113 -0.87 0.61 -2.94
N LEU A 114 -1.74 1.07 -2.04
CA LEU A 114 -1.40 1.19 -0.62
C LEU A 114 -1.29 -0.17 0.08
N LYS A 115 -2.07 -1.18 -0.34
CA LYS A 115 -1.89 -2.55 0.16
C LYS A 115 -0.54 -3.10 -0.26
N GLU A 116 -0.18 -2.96 -1.54
CA GLU A 116 1.11 -3.40 -2.06
C GLU A 116 2.27 -2.75 -1.28
N MET A 117 2.16 -1.45 -0.97
CA MET A 117 3.12 -0.75 -0.12
C MET A 117 3.17 -1.30 1.32
N VAL A 118 2.03 -1.64 1.92
CA VAL A 118 1.96 -2.23 3.27
C VAL A 118 2.63 -3.60 3.28
N ASP A 119 2.36 -4.44 2.28
CA ASP A 119 2.91 -5.78 2.16
C ASP A 119 4.41 -5.74 1.88
N THR A 120 4.86 -4.91 0.93
CA THR A 120 6.28 -4.69 0.64
C THR A 120 7.04 -4.23 1.88
N THR A 121 6.52 -3.23 2.60
CA THR A 121 7.20 -2.72 3.83
C THR A 121 7.23 -3.76 4.94
N LYS A 122 6.22 -4.63 5.03
CA LYS A 122 6.19 -5.75 5.97
C LYS A 122 7.28 -6.78 5.64
N GLU A 123 7.42 -7.14 4.37
CA GLU A 123 8.49 -8.05 3.91
C GLU A 123 9.88 -7.49 4.19
N ILE A 124 10.08 -6.18 3.97
CA ILE A 124 11.33 -5.50 4.32
C ILE A 124 11.61 -5.60 5.82
N ILE A 125 10.62 -5.30 6.67
CA ILE A 125 10.75 -5.40 8.13
C ILE A 125 11.09 -6.84 8.55
N ASP A 126 10.44 -7.84 7.97
CA ASP A 126 10.73 -9.24 8.26
C ASP A 126 12.13 -9.65 7.81
N THR A 127 12.59 -9.15 6.66
CA THR A 127 13.99 -9.34 6.21
C THR A 127 14.99 -8.73 7.21
N ILE A 128 14.73 -7.52 7.70
CA ILE A 128 15.54 -6.84 8.72
C ILE A 128 15.54 -7.65 10.03
N LYS A 129 14.40 -8.22 10.45
CA LYS A 129 14.33 -9.08 11.63
C LYS A 129 15.27 -10.28 11.51
N TRP A 130 15.34 -10.94 10.35
CA TRP A 130 16.21 -12.11 10.14
C TRP A 130 17.66 -11.77 9.78
N ARG A 131 17.97 -10.49 9.51
CA ARG A 131 19.31 -10.05 9.12
C ARG A 131 20.40 -10.40 10.13
N HIS A 132 20.11 -10.39 11.43
CA HIS A 132 21.07 -10.77 12.48
C HIS A 132 21.57 -12.21 12.31
N GLN A 133 20.71 -13.13 11.86
CA GLN A 133 21.11 -14.52 11.59
C GLN A 133 22.02 -14.61 10.37
N SER A 134 21.76 -13.82 9.33
CA SER A 134 22.62 -13.75 8.15
C SER A 134 24.02 -13.24 8.51
N ILE A 135 24.10 -12.18 9.32
CA ILE A 135 25.37 -11.65 9.83
C ILE A 135 26.10 -12.69 10.68
N LYS A 136 25.40 -13.40 11.57
CA LYS A 136 25.97 -14.48 12.37
C LYS A 136 26.57 -15.58 11.49
N ASN A 137 25.85 -16.03 10.46
CA ASN A 137 26.33 -17.03 9.52
C ASN A 137 27.60 -16.56 8.78
N MET A 138 27.67 -15.27 8.39
CA MET A 138 28.86 -14.70 7.76
C MET A 138 30.08 -14.71 8.71
N ILE A 139 29.87 -14.40 9.99
CA ILE A 139 30.92 -14.45 11.01
C ILE A 139 31.40 -15.90 11.23
N GLU A 140 30.48 -16.86 11.32
CA GLU A 140 30.80 -18.27 11.48
C GLU A 140 31.58 -18.82 10.28
N TRP A 141 31.17 -18.46 9.06
CA TRP A 141 31.92 -18.83 7.85
C TRP A 141 33.34 -18.27 7.86
N ARG A 142 33.53 -17.02 8.29
CA ARG A 142 34.88 -16.41 8.41
C ARG A 142 35.78 -17.10 9.42
N LYS A 143 35.22 -17.49 10.57
CA LYS A 143 35.95 -18.28 11.58
C LYS A 143 36.41 -19.60 10.97
N PHE A 144 35.49 -20.32 10.34
CA PHE A 144 35.78 -21.57 9.64
C PHE A 144 36.88 -21.43 8.59
N THR A 145 36.80 -20.43 7.70
CA THR A 145 37.85 -20.21 6.67
C THR A 145 39.20 -19.79 7.24
N SER A 146 39.21 -19.21 8.45
CA SER A 146 40.43 -18.80 9.16
C SER A 146 41.03 -19.94 10.01
N GLY A 147 40.41 -21.13 10.01
CA GLY A 147 40.85 -22.29 10.78
C GLY A 147 40.54 -22.21 12.28
N VAL A 148 39.58 -21.36 12.67
CA VAL A 148 39.11 -21.15 14.06
C VAL A 148 37.69 -21.66 14.24
#